data_AF-A0A944WDN2-F1
#
_entry.id   AF-A0A944WDN2-F1
#
_cell.length_a   1.000
_cell.length_b   1.000
_cell.length_c   1.000
_cell.angle_alpha   90.00
_cell.angle_beta   90.00
_cell.angle_gamma   90.00
#
_symmetry.space_group_name_H-M   'P 1'
#
loop_
_entity.id
_entity.type
_entity.pdbx_description
1 polymer ?
#
loop_
_entity_poly.entity_id
_entity_poly.type
_entity_poly.pdbx_seq_one_letter_code
_entity_poly.pdbx_strand_id
1 'polypeptide(L)' 'MSIAISQDDGKTWKKVGDIETSTQHTYAYTSLCFVRGRMVMSYYVRDESTGRISNRFRSLPISWLYN' A
#
# COMPACT_ATOMS: atom_id res chain seq x y z
N MET A 1 -6.54 -2.04 1.19
CA MET A 1 -5.13 -2.44 0.97
C MET A 1 -4.34 -2.12 2.21
N SER A 2 -3.66 -3.11 2.79
CA SER A 2 -2.88 -2.97 4.02
C SER A 2 -1.38 -2.92 3.74
N ILE A 3 -0.63 -2.49 4.74
CA ILE A 3 0.83 -2.62 4.82
C ILE A 3 1.21 -3.46 6.03
N ALA A 4 2.28 -4.23 5.90
CA ALA A 4 2.87 -4.99 6.97
C ALA A 4 4.39 -4.86 6.91
N ILE A 5 5.04 -4.97 8.06
CA ILE A 5 6.49 -5.03 8.18
C ILE A 5 6.89 -6.36 8.83
N SER A 6 7.97 -6.94 8.32
CA SER A 6 8.69 -8.03 8.96
C SER A 6 9.99 -7.48 9.57
N GLN A 7 10.36 -8.00 10.74
CA GLN A 7 11.61 -7.66 11.43
C GLN A 7 12.52 -8.89 11.60
N ASP A 8 12.16 -10.02 10.98
CA ASP A 8 12.80 -11.33 11.14
C ASP A 8 13.01 -12.01 9.78
N ASP A 9 13.51 -11.25 8.82
CA ASP A 9 13.82 -11.68 7.45
C ASP A 9 12.64 -12.32 6.71
N GLY A 10 11.43 -11.79 6.95
CA GLY A 10 10.20 -12.21 6.27
C GLY A 10 9.50 -13.41 6.90
N LYS A 11 9.93 -13.90 8.07
CA LYS A 11 9.32 -15.06 8.73
C LYS A 11 7.97 -14.72 9.36
N THR A 12 7.88 -13.57 10.04
CA THR A 12 6.63 -13.06 10.61
C THR A 12 6.37 -11.64 10.11
N TRP A 13 5.08 -11.30 10.02
CA TRP A 13 4.62 -10.02 9.50
C TRP A 13 3.64 -9.38 10.48
N LYS A 14 3.91 -8.14 10.86
CA LYS A 14 3.02 -7.33 11.68
C LYS A 14 2.30 -6.32 10.79
N LYS A 15 0.97 -6.29 10.85
CA LYS A 15 0.18 -5.24 10.20
C LYS A 15 0.53 -3.89 10.82
N VAL A 16 0.92 -2.93 9.98
CA VAL A 16 1.22 -1.54 10.38
C VAL A 16 -0.04 -0.69 10.28
N GLY A 17 -0.80 -0.84 9.19
CA GLY A 17 -2.00 -0.05 8.96
C GLY A 17 -2.61 -0.30 7.59
N ASP A 18 -3.68 0.43 7.30
CA ASP A 18 -4.36 0.40 6.01
C ASP A 18 -4.02 1.64 5.20
N ILE A 19 -3.55 1.44 3.97
CA ILE A 19 -3.28 2.53 2.99
C ILE A 19 -4.58 2.92 2.29
N GLU A 20 -5.50 1.96 2.15
CA GLU A 20 -6.79 2.13 1.49
C GLU A 20 -7.86 1.39 2.29
N THR A 21 -8.88 2.11 2.74
CA THR A 21 -9.96 1.62 3.62
C THR A 21 -11.33 1.55 2.94
N SER A 22 -11.47 2.10 1.74
CA SER A 22 -12.75 2.12 1.02
C SER A 22 -13.16 0.71 0.60
N THR A 23 -14.36 0.29 1.00
CA THR A 23 -14.99 -0.97 0.59
C THR A 23 -15.59 -0.92 -0.82
N GLN A 24 -15.73 0.28 -1.40
CA GLN A 24 -16.25 0.49 -2.76
C GLN A 24 -15.17 0.36 -3.85
N HIS A 25 -13.94 0.02 -3.45
CA HIS A 25 -12.79 -0.04 -4.34
C HIS A 25 -12.03 -1.34 -4.15
N THR A 26 -11.58 -1.93 -5.27
CA THR A 26 -10.62 -3.03 -5.27
C THR A 26 -9.24 -2.51 -5.67
N TYR A 27 -8.20 -3.07 -5.06
CA TYR A 27 -6.82 -2.63 -5.23
C TYR A 27 -5.90 -3.84 -5.41
N ALA A 28 -4.99 -3.82 -6.37
CA ALA A 28 -3.92 -4.82 -6.48
C ALA A 28 -2.77 -4.37 -7.40
N TYR A 29 -1.86 -5.30 -7.70
CA TYR A 29 -0.65 -5.09 -8.52
C TYR A 29 0.24 -3.97 -8.00
N THR A 30 0.48 -3.95 -6.69
CA THR A 30 1.31 -2.94 -6.05
C THR A 30 2.77 -3.06 -6.46
N SER A 31 3.30 -2.00 -7.04
CA SER A 31 4.73 -1.73 -7.17
C SER A 31 5.15 -0.78 -6.04
N LEU A 32 6.29 -1.04 -5.43
CA LEU A 32 6.84 -0.28 -4.29
C LEU A 32 8.35 -0.09 -4.49
N CYS A 33 8.84 1.13 -4.28
CA CYS A 33 10.27 1.40 -4.14
C CYS A 33 10.55 2.37 -2.99
N PHE A 34 11.78 2.36 -2.49
CA PHE A 34 12.24 3.29 -1.49
C PHE A 34 13.09 4.39 -2.14
N VAL A 35 12.73 5.65 -1.91
CA VAL A 35 13.48 6.80 -2.44
C VAL A 35 13.43 7.96 -1.45
N ARG A 36 14.60 8.52 -1.12
CA ARG A 36 14.75 9.72 -0.26
C ARG A 36 13.95 9.63 1.06
N GLY A 37 14.05 8.49 1.75
CA GLY A 37 13.35 8.27 3.04
C GLY A 37 11.85 8.01 2.92
N ARG A 38 11.36 7.69 1.73
CA ARG A 38 9.94 7.46 1.45
C ARG A 38 9.69 6.11 0.80
N MET A 39 8.57 5.51 1.13
CA MET A 39 7.95 4.43 0.39
C MET A 39 7.08 5.04 -0.70
N VAL A 40 7.43 4.79 -1.96
CA VAL A 40 6.69 5.27 -3.12
C VAL A 40 6.05 4.09 -3.82
N MET A 41 4.73 4.18 -4.03
CA MET A 41 3.92 3.07 -4.51
C MET A 41 3.04 3.49 -5.69
N SER A 42 2.83 2.53 -6.58
CA SER A 42 1.76 2.57 -7.58
C SER A 42 1.00 1.24 -7.59
N TYR A 43 -0.31 1.30 -7.85
CA TYR A 43 -1.19 0.14 -7.87
C TYR A 43 -2.47 0.49 -8.63
N TYR A 44 -3.17 -0.51 -9.19
CA TYR A 44 -4.47 -0.20 -9.76
C TYR A 44 -5.51 -0.02 -8.66
N VAL A 45 -6.48 0.83 -8.95
CA VAL A 45 -7.75 0.90 -8.24
C VAL A 45 -8.88 0.67 -9.23
N ARG A 46 -9.82 -0.21 -8.87
CA ARG A 46 -11.09 -0.38 -9.57
C ARG A 46 -12.20 0.17 -8.69
N ASP A 47 -12.98 1.08 -9.24
CA ASP A 47 -14.25 1.50 -8.65
C ASP A 47 -15.29 0.43 -8.94
N GLU A 48 -15.87 -0.15 -7.88
CA GLU A 48 -16.81 -1.26 -8.01
C GLU A 48 -18.18 -0.81 -8.53
N SER A 49 -18.54 0.46 -8.36
CA SER A 49 -19.81 1.02 -8.83
C SER A 49 -19.81 1.32 -10.33
N THR A 50 -18.67 1.81 -10.86
CA THR A 50 -18.55 2.21 -12.27
C THR A 50 -17.79 1.21 -13.13
N GLY A 51 -17.05 0.28 -12.50
CA GLY A 51 -16.13 -0.64 -13.17
C GLY A 51 -14.86 0.04 -13.71
N ARG A 52 -14.69 1.35 -13.48
CA ARG A 52 -13.53 2.10 -13.99
C ARG A 52 -12.27 1.66 -13.28
N ILE A 53 -11.22 1.43 -14.07
CA ILE A 53 -9.89 1.08 -13.59
C ILE A 53 -8.95 2.26 -13.84
N SER A 54 -8.11 2.58 -12.85
CA SER A 54 -7.08 3.62 -12.96
C SER A 54 -5.85 3.25 -12.14
N ASN A 55 -4.73 3.93 -12.39
CA ASN A 55 -3.53 3.81 -11.56
C ASN A 55 -3.58 4.84 -10.43
N ARG A 56 -3.15 4.45 -9.24
CA ARG A 56 -3.08 5.30 -8.06
C ARG A 56 -1.65 5.36 -7.55
N PHE A 57 -1.23 6.57 -7.19
CA PHE A 57 0.06 6.85 -6.58
C PHE A 57 -0.09 7.15 -5.08
N ARG A 58 0.84 6.62 -4.27
CA ARG A 58 1.01 6.99 -2.86
C ARG A 58 2.49 7.19 -2.54
N SER A 59 2.73 8.09 -1.58
CA SER A 59 4.05 8.26 -1.01
C SER A 59 3.95 8.48 0.49
N LEU A 60 4.51 7.56 1.27
CA LEU A 60 4.50 7.58 2.73
C LEU A 60 5.93 7.67 3.28
N PRO A 61 6.17 8.33 4.42
CA PRO A 61 7.49 8.31 5.05
C PRO A 61 7.80 6.90 5.57
N ILE A 62 9.07 6.47 5.47
CA ILE A 62 9.50 5.14 5.99
C ILE A 62 9.25 5.04 7.49
N SER A 63 9.34 6.14 8.24
CA SER A 63 9.05 6.16 9.68
C SER A 63 7.65 5.67 10.03
N TRP A 64 6.69 5.73 9.09
CA TRP A 64 5.35 5.19 9.31
C TRP A 64 5.33 3.67 9.56
N LEU A 65 6.36 2.93 9.10
CA LEU A 65 6.49 1.49 9.38
C LEU A 65 6.85 1.16 10.84
N TYR A 66 7.36 2.14 11.59
CA TYR A 66 7.97 1.93 12.91
C TYR A 66 7.26 2.71 14.03
N ASN A 67 6.17 3.40 13.71
CA ASN A 67 5.34 4.11 14.69
C ASN A 67 4.36 3.17 15.39
#